data_AF-A0A849E2I2-F1
#
_entry.id   AF-A0A849E2I2-F1
#
_cell.length_a   1.000
_cell.length_b   1.000
_cell.length_c   1.000
_cell.angle_alpha   90.00
_cell.angle_beta   90.00
_cell.angle_gamma   90.00
#
_symmetry.space_group_name_H-M   'P 1'
#
loop_
_entity.id
_entity.type
_entity.pdbx_description
1 polymer ?
#
loop_
_entity_poly.entity_id
_entity_poly.type
_entity_poly.pdbx_seq_one_letter_code
_entity_poly.pdbx_strand_id
1 'polypeptide(L)'
;LALTRVISAVFRKGGDITFLVEELKAVFDPNGGYFKPGGQFMPSLVAEIAQVIETHLITIGLLQPEELSVEQRNYLAQKKQEYVEETNEDLAEGGFPSSATLCAKCMHKSVVKMDGCMTCLNCGDSKCG
;
A
#
# COMPACT_ATOMS: atom_id res chain seq x y z
N LEU A 1 -9.24 -24.35 -0.07
CA LEU A 1 -8.57 -25.45 0.67
C LEU A 1 -7.17 -25.75 0.18
N ALA A 2 -6.91 -25.76 -1.14
CA ALA A 2 -5.57 -26.01 -1.67
C ALA A 2 -4.53 -24.97 -1.20
N LEU A 3 -4.83 -23.67 -1.33
CA LEU A 3 -3.91 -22.59 -0.97
C LEU A 3 -3.42 -22.67 0.49
N THR A 4 -4.35 -22.75 1.44
CA THR A 4 -4.00 -22.81 2.87
C THR A 4 -3.19 -24.06 3.23
N ARG A 5 -3.42 -25.18 2.54
CA ARG A 5 -2.63 -26.41 2.71
C ARG A 5 -1.21 -26.28 2.16
N VAL A 6 -1.05 -25.65 0.99
CA VAL A 6 0.27 -25.38 0.38
C VAL A 6 1.07 -24.43 1.27
N ILE A 7 0.48 -23.31 1.68
CA ILE A 7 1.10 -22.36 2.62
C ILE A 7 1.57 -23.11 3.87
N SER A 8 0.68 -23.86 4.53
CA SER A 8 1.04 -24.61 5.73
C SER A 8 2.17 -25.63 5.50
N ALA A 9 2.23 -26.25 4.31
CA ALA A 9 3.29 -27.20 3.98
C ALA A 9 4.64 -26.50 3.78
N VAL A 10 4.67 -25.32 3.12
CA VAL A 10 5.87 -24.49 2.95
C VAL A 10 6.40 -24.05 4.31
N PHE A 11 5.54 -23.50 5.18
CA PHE A 11 5.92 -23.09 6.53
C PHE A 11 6.47 -24.26 7.37
N ARG A 12 5.90 -25.47 7.26
CA ARG A 12 6.41 -26.65 7.97
C ARG A 12 7.73 -27.19 7.39
N LYS A 13 7.92 -27.11 6.07
CA LYS A 13 9.16 -27.56 5.43
C LYS A 13 10.33 -26.66 5.81
N GLY A 14 10.08 -25.37 6.03
CA GLY A 14 11.09 -24.38 6.38
C GLY A 14 12.03 -24.08 5.21
N GLY A 15 13.13 -23.37 5.51
CA GLY A 15 14.02 -22.78 4.51
C GLY A 15 13.66 -21.32 4.26
N ASP A 16 14.01 -20.81 3.08
CA ASP A 16 13.57 -19.48 2.66
C ASP A 16 12.09 -19.52 2.27
N ILE A 17 11.26 -18.91 3.12
CA ILE A 17 9.81 -18.78 2.91
C ILE A 17 9.41 -17.39 2.39
N THR A 18 10.37 -16.47 2.25
CA THR A 18 10.08 -15.08 1.89
C THR A 18 9.52 -14.95 0.48
N PHE A 19 9.95 -15.82 -0.44
CA PHE A 19 9.44 -15.91 -1.81
C PHE A 19 7.92 -16.07 -1.88
N LEU A 20 7.29 -16.69 -0.86
CA LEU A 20 5.85 -16.90 -0.83
C LEU A 20 5.08 -15.57 -0.88
N VAL A 21 5.64 -14.50 -0.31
CA VAL A 21 5.04 -13.16 -0.39
C VAL A 21 4.98 -12.68 -1.84
N GLU A 22 6.07 -12.80 -2.59
CA GLU A 22 6.15 -12.36 -3.98
C GLU A 22 5.21 -13.16 -4.88
N GLU A 23 5.23 -14.49 -4.76
CA GLU A 23 4.37 -15.39 -5.55
C GLU A 23 2.88 -15.14 -5.30
N LEU A 24 2.49 -14.93 -4.04
CA LEU A 24 1.09 -14.66 -3.72
C LEU A 24 0.64 -13.26 -4.15
N LYS A 25 1.53 -12.25 -4.08
CA LYS A 25 1.25 -10.89 -4.59
C LYS A 25 1.05 -10.87 -6.10
N ALA A 26 1.73 -11.75 -6.84
CA ALA A 26 1.62 -11.86 -8.29
C ALA A 26 0.31 -12.54 -8.77
N VAL A 27 -0.54 -13.02 -7.87
CA VAL A 27 -1.84 -13.59 -8.23
C VAL A 27 -2.87 -12.49 -8.43
N PHE A 28 -3.45 -12.44 -9.63
CA PHE A 28 -4.48 -11.47 -10.02
C PHE A 28 -5.87 -12.10 -10.03
N ASP A 29 -6.87 -11.33 -9.62
CA ASP A 29 -8.28 -11.68 -9.82
C ASP A 29 -8.67 -11.35 -11.26
N PRO A 30 -9.26 -12.28 -12.03
CA PRO A 30 -9.70 -12.03 -13.40
C PRO A 30 -10.75 -10.90 -13.51
N ASN A 31 -11.41 -10.55 -12.41
CA ASN A 31 -12.39 -9.47 -12.36
C ASN A 31 -11.78 -8.10 -12.00
N GLY A 32 -10.46 -8.00 -11.80
CA GLY A 32 -9.77 -6.72 -11.66
C GLY A 32 -9.58 -6.21 -10.23
N GLY A 33 -9.64 -7.08 -9.22
CA GLY A 33 -9.31 -6.73 -7.82
C GLY A 33 -10.38 -5.89 -7.11
N TYR A 34 -10.02 -5.28 -5.98
CA TYR A 34 -10.91 -4.44 -5.17
C TYR A 34 -10.15 -3.41 -4.34
N PHE A 35 -10.87 -2.43 -3.78
CA PHE A 35 -10.32 -1.47 -2.83
C PHE A 35 -10.69 -1.87 -1.40
N LYS A 36 -9.70 -1.84 -0.51
CA LYS A 36 -9.91 -1.95 0.94
C LYS A 36 -10.45 -0.64 1.51
N PRO A 37 -11.07 -0.68 2.71
CA PRO A 37 -11.25 0.51 3.52
C PRO A 37 -9.93 1.29 3.63
N GLY A 38 -10.00 2.61 3.52
CA GLY A 38 -8.81 3.46 3.43
C GLY A 38 -8.29 3.71 2.01
N GLY A 39 -8.81 3.02 0.98
CA GLY A 39 -8.51 3.36 -0.42
C GLY A 39 -7.28 2.65 -1.03
N GLN A 40 -6.72 1.65 -0.35
CA GLN A 40 -5.67 0.79 -0.89
C GLN A 40 -6.25 -0.24 -1.87
N PHE A 41 -5.70 -0.32 -3.08
CA PHE A 41 -6.10 -1.34 -4.06
C PHE A 41 -5.44 -2.69 -3.77
N MET A 42 -6.21 -3.77 -3.92
CA MET A 42 -5.76 -5.16 -3.89
C MET A 42 -6.05 -5.82 -5.24
N PRO A 43 -5.04 -6.39 -5.93
CA PRO A 43 -5.26 -7.05 -7.22
C PRO A 43 -6.01 -8.38 -7.08
N SER A 44 -5.99 -9.01 -5.91
CA SER A 44 -6.77 -10.20 -5.58
C SER A 44 -6.84 -10.42 -4.06
N LEU A 45 -7.74 -11.30 -3.61
CA LEU A 45 -7.76 -11.78 -2.22
C LEU A 45 -6.46 -12.52 -1.86
N VAL A 46 -5.84 -13.20 -2.81
CA VAL A 46 -4.58 -13.94 -2.61
C VAL A 46 -3.43 -12.97 -2.35
N ALA A 47 -3.39 -11.85 -3.06
CA ALA A 47 -2.43 -10.78 -2.82
C ALA A 47 -2.65 -10.08 -1.47
N GLU A 48 -3.91 -9.96 -1.01
CA GLU A 48 -4.16 -9.47 0.35
C GLU A 48 -3.65 -10.45 1.41
N ILE A 49 -3.84 -11.75 1.23
CA ILE A 49 -3.23 -12.77 2.12
C ILE A 49 -1.71 -12.63 2.13
N ALA A 50 -1.10 -12.36 0.98
CA ALA A 50 0.33 -12.11 0.86
C ALA A 50 0.80 -10.92 1.71
N GLN A 51 0.04 -9.81 1.72
CA GLN A 51 0.36 -8.65 2.55
C GLN A 51 0.28 -8.95 4.05
N VAL A 52 -0.69 -9.77 4.48
CA VAL A 52 -0.77 -10.19 5.89
C VAL A 52 0.44 -11.06 6.26
N ILE A 53 0.83 -11.98 5.37
CA ILE A 53 2.03 -12.81 5.56
C ILE A 53 3.28 -11.92 5.59
N GLU A 54 3.44 -10.99 4.66
CA GLU A 54 4.55 -10.03 4.63
C GLU A 54 4.66 -9.24 5.93
N THR A 55 3.55 -8.67 6.40
CA THR A 55 3.50 -7.94 7.67
C THR A 55 3.98 -8.83 8.82
N HIS A 56 3.55 -10.09 8.85
CA HIS A 56 4.02 -11.04 9.86
C HIS A 56 5.51 -11.34 9.74
N LEU A 57 6.02 -11.59 8.52
CA LEU A 57 7.44 -11.87 8.27
C LEU A 57 8.34 -10.67 8.64
N ILE A 58 7.89 -9.44 8.38
CA ILE A 58 8.55 -8.21 8.84
C ILE A 58 8.57 -8.18 10.37
N THR A 59 7.42 -8.43 11.01
CA THR A 59 7.28 -8.38 12.47
C THR A 59 8.24 -9.33 13.19
N ILE A 60 8.50 -10.50 12.62
CA ILE A 60 9.43 -11.50 13.18
C ILE A 60 10.88 -11.36 12.66
N GLY A 61 11.17 -10.33 11.85
CA GLY A 61 12.52 -10.03 11.36
C GLY A 61 13.01 -10.90 10.19
N LEU A 62 12.12 -11.64 9.52
CA LEU A 62 12.47 -12.43 8.32
C LEU A 62 12.44 -11.60 7.04
N LEU A 63 11.69 -10.49 7.02
CA LEU A 63 11.70 -9.51 5.94
C LEU A 63 12.05 -8.13 6.50
N GLN A 64 12.70 -7.30 5.68
CA GLN A 64 12.91 -5.90 6.00
C GLN A 64 11.73 -5.09 5.48
N PRO A 65 11.17 -4.17 6.29
CA PRO A 65 10.14 -3.26 5.81
C PRO A 65 10.72 -2.33 4.76
N GLU A 66 9.94 -2.07 3.70
CA GLU A 66 10.24 -0.99 2.77
C GLU A 66 9.85 0.34 3.45
N GLU A 67 10.77 0.88 4.25
CA GLU A 67 10.55 2.14 4.96
C GLU A 67 10.86 3.36 4.09
N LEU A 68 9.96 4.34 4.16
CA LEU A 68 10.26 5.69 3.69
C LEU A 68 11.36 6.30 4.56
N SER A 69 12.30 7.00 3.91
CA SER A 69 13.33 7.74 4.64
C SER A 69 12.68 8.75 5.60
N VAL A 70 13.41 9.16 6.65
CA VAL A 70 12.91 10.19 7.59
C VAL A 70 12.53 11.47 6.84
N GLU A 71 13.33 11.85 5.86
CA GLU A 71 13.08 13.01 4.98
C GLU A 71 11.78 12.84 4.19
N GLN A 72 11.54 11.67 3.59
CA GLN A 72 10.30 11.38 2.86
C GLN A 72 9.08 11.41 3.79
N ARG A 73 9.19 10.84 5.00
CA ARG A 73 8.11 10.89 6.00
C ARG A 73 7.77 12.32 6.41
N ASN A 74 8.78 13.14 6.67
CA ASN A 74 8.60 14.54 7.03
C ASN A 74 7.99 15.34 5.87
N TYR A 75 8.46 15.11 4.64
CA TYR A 75 7.90 15.72 3.43
C TYR A 75 6.42 15.38 3.25
N LEU A 76 6.04 14.12 3.43
CA LEU A 76 4.65 13.69 3.34
C LEU A 76 3.77 14.28 4.44
N ALA A 77 4.28 14.34 5.67
CA ALA A 77 3.57 14.96 6.79
C ALA A 77 3.32 16.45 6.51
N GLN A 78 4.34 17.16 6.03
CA GLN A 78 4.23 18.55 5.62
C GLN A 78 3.18 18.73 4.51
N LYS A 79 3.25 17.94 3.43
CA LYS A 79 2.29 18.06 2.32
C LYS A 79 0.86 17.74 2.73
N LYS A 80 0.66 16.79 3.64
CA LYS A 80 -0.67 16.53 4.21
C LYS A 80 -1.20 17.72 5.00
N GLN A 81 -0.33 18.36 5.79
CA GLN A 81 -0.71 19.54 6.57
C GLN A 81 -1.04 20.73 5.66
N GLU A 82 -0.18 21.03 4.68
CA GLU A 82 -0.40 22.09 3.69
C GLU A 82 -1.75 21.89 2.97
N TYR A 83 -2.07 20.66 2.55
CA TYR A 83 -3.35 20.38 1.89
C TYR A 83 -4.56 20.71 2.78
N VAL A 84 -4.52 20.28 4.05
CA VAL A 84 -5.62 20.53 5.00
C VAL A 84 -5.76 22.02 5.28
N GLU A 85 -4.65 22.75 5.41
CA GLU A 85 -4.66 24.21 5.63
C GLU A 85 -5.22 24.98 4.43
N GLU A 86 -4.88 24.59 3.20
CA GLU A 86 -5.35 25.25 1.97
C GLU A 86 -6.81 24.98 1.65
N THR A 87 -7.26 23.73 1.86
CA THR A 87 -8.60 23.29 1.44
C THR A 87 -9.63 23.37 2.57
N ASN A 88 -9.18 23.39 3.82
CA ASN A 88 -10.02 23.24 5.01
C ASN A 88 -10.89 21.96 4.95
N GLU A 89 -10.43 20.94 4.22
CA GLU A 89 -11.06 19.62 4.13
C GLU A 89 -10.43 18.67 5.17
N ASP A 90 -11.29 17.97 5.92
CA ASP A 90 -10.86 16.89 6.81
C ASP A 90 -10.46 15.64 6.01
N LEU A 91 -9.50 14.89 6.55
CA LEU A 91 -9.09 13.61 5.98
C LEU A 91 -10.15 12.54 6.28
N ALA A 92 -10.50 11.75 5.26
CA ALA A 92 -11.42 10.64 5.39
C ALA A 92 -10.78 9.44 6.12
N GLU A 93 -11.59 8.40 6.32
CA GLU A 93 -11.14 7.11 6.85
C GLU A 93 -10.05 6.52 5.94
N GLY A 94 -8.81 6.50 6.43
CA GLY A 94 -7.60 6.20 5.63
C GLY A 94 -6.54 7.30 5.66
N GLY A 95 -6.85 8.49 6.19
CA GLY A 95 -5.87 9.57 6.33
C GLY A 95 -5.56 10.30 5.02
N PHE A 96 -6.51 10.26 4.07
CA PHE A 96 -6.47 10.94 2.78
C PHE A 96 -7.82 11.61 2.49
N PRO A 97 -7.86 12.69 1.70
CA PRO A 97 -9.10 13.36 1.32
C PRO A 97 -10.03 12.43 0.53
N SER A 98 -11.34 12.58 0.67
CA SER A 98 -12.31 11.80 -0.12
C SER A 98 -12.24 12.10 -1.63
N SER A 99 -11.76 13.28 -1.99
CA SER A 99 -11.51 13.72 -3.36
C SER A 99 -10.24 13.10 -3.98
N ALA A 100 -9.43 12.39 -3.19
CA ALA A 100 -8.17 11.83 -3.66
C ALA A 100 -8.36 10.75 -4.73
N THR A 101 -7.47 10.79 -5.73
CA THR A 101 -7.49 9.87 -6.87
C THR A 101 -6.41 8.78 -6.74
N LEU A 102 -6.50 7.75 -7.59
CA LEU A 102 -5.60 6.60 -7.54
C LEU A 102 -4.16 6.98 -7.94
N CYS A 103 -3.20 6.67 -7.08
CA CYS A 103 -1.79 6.77 -7.39
C CYS A 103 -1.34 5.58 -8.26
N ALA A 104 -0.81 5.87 -9.44
CA ALA A 104 -0.26 4.84 -10.34
C ALA A 104 1.05 4.20 -9.84
N LYS A 105 1.69 4.75 -8.80
CA LYS A 105 2.91 4.20 -8.21
C LYS A 105 2.62 3.22 -7.07
N CYS A 106 1.83 3.66 -6.08
CA CYS A 106 1.57 2.85 -4.88
C CYS A 106 0.15 2.25 -4.83
N MET A 107 -0.66 2.46 -5.87
CA MET A 107 -2.03 1.93 -5.98
C MET A 107 -2.93 2.27 -4.78
N HIS A 108 -2.76 3.47 -4.24
CA HIS A 108 -3.54 4.00 -3.14
C HIS A 108 -4.31 5.25 -3.60
N LYS A 109 -5.56 5.42 -3.15
CA LYS A 109 -6.34 6.65 -3.39
C LYS A 109 -5.84 7.78 -2.50
N SER A 110 -4.79 8.44 -2.95
CA SER A 110 -4.06 9.44 -2.15
C SER A 110 -3.47 10.57 -3.01
N VAL A 111 -3.83 10.66 -4.29
CA VAL A 111 -3.36 11.72 -5.18
C VAL A 111 -4.30 12.92 -5.13
N VAL A 112 -3.73 14.08 -4.81
CA VAL A 112 -4.41 15.37 -4.77
C VAL A 112 -3.71 16.36 -5.72
N LYS A 113 -4.40 17.43 -6.10
CA LYS A 113 -3.78 18.53 -6.84
C LYS A 113 -3.30 19.59 -5.86
N MET A 114 -1.99 19.85 -5.85
CA MET A 114 -1.34 20.86 -5.01
C MET A 114 -0.26 21.56 -5.83
N ASP A 115 -0.13 22.89 -5.70
CA ASP A 115 0.90 23.67 -6.39
C ASP A 115 0.94 23.47 -7.92
N GLY A 116 -0.21 23.15 -8.53
CA GLY A 116 -0.30 22.83 -9.96
C GLY A 116 0.15 21.41 -10.35
N CYS A 117 0.63 20.60 -9.40
CA CYS A 117 1.07 19.22 -9.61
C CYS A 117 0.09 18.20 -9.02
N MET A 118 0.07 17.00 -9.58
CA MET A 118 -0.65 15.85 -9.02
C MET A 118 0.26 15.11 -8.06
N THR A 119 0.02 15.24 -6.76
CA THR A 119 0.91 14.76 -5.69
C THR A 119 0.24 13.68 -4.85
N CYS A 120 0.92 12.56 -4.68
CA CYS A 120 0.50 11.44 -3.85
C CYS A 120 0.92 11.64 -2.39
N LEU A 121 -0.05 11.82 -1.50
CA LEU A 121 0.17 11.99 -0.07
C LEU A 121 0.57 10.69 0.67
N ASN A 122 0.58 9.54 -0.02
CA ASN A 122 0.97 8.26 0.56
C ASN A 122 2.44 7.88 0.27
N CYS A 123 2.91 8.12 -0.95
CA CYS A 123 4.25 7.67 -1.39
C CYS A 123 5.13 8.77 -1.99
N GLY A 124 4.61 10.01 -2.08
CA GLY A 124 5.37 11.19 -2.50
C GLY A 124 5.55 11.32 -4.01
N ASP A 125 4.99 10.41 -4.81
CA ASP A 125 4.97 10.55 -6.27
C ASP A 125 4.30 11.86 -6.66
N SER A 126 4.95 12.68 -7.48
CA SER A 126 4.39 13.95 -7.96
C SER A 126 4.65 14.12 -9.45
N LYS A 127 3.64 14.60 -10.17
CA LYS A 127 3.72 14.92 -11.60
C LYS A 127 3.18 16.31 -11.87
N CYS A 128 4.04 17.18 -12.37
CA CYS A 128 3.72 18.54 -12.78
C CYS A 128 3.59 18.58 -14.32
N GLY A 129 2.65 19.38 -14.83
CA GLY A 129 2.47 19.64 -16.26
C GLY A 129 3.15 20.93 -16.69
#